data_AF-A0A958K2Q8-F1
#
_entry.id   AF-A0A958K2Q8-F1
#
_cell.length_a   1.000
_cell.length_b   1.000
_cell.length_c   1.000
_cell.angle_alpha   90.00
_cell.angle_beta   90.00
_cell.angle_gamma   90.00
#
_symmetry.space_group_name_H-M   'P 1'
#
loop_
_entity.id
_entity.type
_entity.pdbx_description
1 polymer ?
#
loop_
_entity_poly.entity_id
_entity_poly.type
_entity_poly.pdbx_seq_one_letter_code
_entity_poly.pdbx_strand_id
1 'polypeptide(L)'
;MNRITFFLTTLIILSISPSALLADCGGCAAPISVFPHYEDFEGETLCGTGCGASCSTTGSWTNVTGDNLDWLTDNNGTSSSSTGPSTDFNPGTTDGRYLYVEASCSGTGFPNKQAIIHSSCYDFTNFQVPIFELAYHMFGASLDVGGLLE
;
A
#
# COMPACT_ATOMS: atom_id res chain seq x y z
N MET A 1 -2.56 27.06 15.43
CA MET A 1 -3.75 27.25 14.55
C MET A 1 -3.24 27.25 13.12
N ASN A 2 -3.98 26.58 12.22
CA ASN A 2 -3.68 26.24 10.82
C ASN A 2 -3.17 24.80 10.63
N ARG A 3 -4.10 23.84 10.77
CA ARG A 3 -4.01 22.54 10.11
C ARG A 3 -4.44 22.73 8.66
N ILE A 4 -3.55 22.50 7.70
CA ILE A 4 -3.90 22.36 6.29
C ILE A 4 -3.81 20.86 6.00
N THR A 5 -4.98 20.23 5.90
CA THR A 5 -5.10 18.86 5.42
C THR A 5 -4.97 18.88 3.91
N PHE A 6 -3.88 18.36 3.37
CA PHE A 6 -3.75 18.12 1.93
C PHE A 6 -4.28 16.72 1.65
N PHE A 7 -5.54 16.61 1.23
CA PHE A 7 -6.00 15.45 0.48
C PHE A 7 -5.53 15.65 -0.97
N LEU A 8 -4.40 15.06 -1.36
CA LEU A 8 -4.13 14.87 -2.78
C LEU A 8 -5.00 13.71 -3.26
N THR A 9 -6.23 14.05 -3.67
CA THR A 9 -7.14 13.18 -4.42
C THR A 9 -6.66 13.08 -5.86
N THR A 10 -5.57 12.34 -6.13
CA THR A 10 -5.37 11.82 -7.49
C THR A 10 -5.85 10.39 -7.46
N LEU A 11 -7.08 10.16 -7.91
CA LEU A 11 -7.57 8.83 -8.20
C LEU A 11 -6.76 8.31 -9.40
N ILE A 12 -5.82 7.40 -9.14
CA ILE A 12 -5.15 6.67 -10.22
C ILE A 12 -6.11 5.54 -10.62
N ILE A 13 -6.92 5.78 -11.65
CA ILE A 13 -7.70 4.73 -12.32
C ILE A 13 -6.72 3.97 -13.23
N LEU A 14 -6.27 2.80 -12.80
CA LEU A 14 -5.53 1.90 -13.68
C LEU A 14 -6.55 1.06 -14.46
N SER A 15 -6.75 1.38 -15.75
CA SER A 15 -7.47 0.49 -16.67
C SER A 15 -6.54 -0.68 -17.01
N ILE A 16 -6.75 -1.83 -16.39
CA ILE A 16 -5.98 -3.03 -16.71
C ILE A 16 -6.63 -3.73 -17.91
N SER A 17 -5.87 -3.97 -18.98
CA SER A 17 -6.41 -4.65 -20.16
C SER A 17 -6.76 -6.10 -19.81
N PRO A 18 -7.88 -6.67 -20.33
CA PRO A 18 -8.22 -8.07 -20.09
C PRO A 18 -7.15 -9.07 -20.54
N SER A 19 -6.31 -8.65 -21.50
CA SER A 19 -5.22 -9.45 -22.07
C SER A 19 -3.93 -9.44 -21.24
N ALA A 20 -3.83 -8.58 -20.21
CA ALA A 20 -2.70 -8.57 -19.27
C ALA A 20 -2.85 -9.64 -18.17
N LEU A 21 -3.99 -10.34 -18.09
CA LEU A 21 -4.20 -11.43 -17.15
C LEU A 21 -3.70 -12.75 -17.71
N LEU A 22 -2.38 -12.90 -17.73
CA LEU A 22 -1.69 -14.19 -17.56
C LEU A 22 -0.24 -13.91 -17.15
N ALA A 23 -0.04 -12.97 -16.22
CA ALA A 23 1.15 -12.98 -15.40
C ALA A 23 0.94 -14.05 -14.31
N ASP A 24 1.54 -15.20 -14.59
CA ASP A 24 1.59 -16.42 -13.80
C ASP A 24 1.94 -16.18 -12.31
N CYS A 25 0.94 -15.94 -11.46
CA CYS A 25 1.02 -16.35 -10.05
C CYS A 25 0.82 -17.86 -9.99
N GLY A 26 1.73 -18.68 -10.54
CA GLY A 26 1.60 -20.13 -10.72
C GLY A 26 0.77 -20.88 -9.66
N GLY A 27 -0.55 -20.94 -9.88
CA GLY A 27 -1.50 -21.59 -8.98
C GLY A 27 -1.88 -20.79 -7.74
N CYS A 28 -2.36 -19.57 -7.90
CA CYS A 28 -3.05 -18.85 -6.84
C CYS A 28 -4.30 -19.65 -6.40
N ALA A 29 -4.22 -20.29 -5.22
CA ALA A 29 -5.14 -21.36 -4.80
C ALA A 29 -6.60 -20.91 -4.57
N ALA A 30 -6.83 -19.60 -4.40
CA ALA A 30 -8.16 -19.00 -4.25
C ALA A 30 -8.14 -17.52 -4.67
N PRO A 31 -8.40 -17.19 -5.94
CA PRO A 31 -8.46 -15.80 -6.38
C PRO A 31 -9.70 -15.08 -5.85
N ILE A 32 -9.57 -13.77 -5.61
CA ILE A 32 -10.68 -12.87 -5.32
C ILE A 32 -11.53 -12.73 -6.59
N SER A 33 -12.78 -13.16 -6.51
CA SER A 33 -13.74 -13.20 -7.64
C SER A 33 -15.07 -12.52 -7.31
N VAL A 34 -15.21 -11.94 -6.12
CA VAL A 34 -16.40 -11.18 -5.68
C VAL A 34 -16.05 -9.70 -5.69
N PHE A 35 -16.81 -8.90 -6.45
CA PHE A 35 -16.57 -7.48 -6.65
C PHE A 35 -17.84 -6.64 -6.42
N PRO A 36 -17.73 -5.38 -5.97
CA PRO A 36 -16.49 -4.67 -5.64
C PRO A 36 -15.82 -5.25 -4.38
N HIS A 37 -14.51 -5.43 -4.45
CA HIS A 37 -13.67 -5.82 -3.32
C HIS A 37 -13.06 -4.56 -2.72
N TYR A 38 -13.17 -4.41 -1.41
CA TYR A 38 -12.60 -3.28 -0.67
C TYR A 38 -11.59 -3.82 0.32
N GLU A 39 -10.39 -3.25 0.29
CA GLU A 39 -9.38 -3.45 1.31
C GLU A 39 -9.14 -2.10 1.99
N ASP A 40 -9.34 -2.08 3.30
CA ASP A 40 -9.10 -0.92 4.16
C ASP A 40 -8.04 -1.20 5.23
N PHE A 41 -7.44 -2.39 5.23
CA PHE A 41 -6.39 -2.83 6.15
C PHE A 41 -6.80 -2.87 7.63
N GLU A 42 -8.08 -2.69 7.96
CA GLU A 42 -8.55 -2.68 9.35
C GLU A 42 -8.36 -4.03 10.06
N GLY A 43 -8.25 -5.11 9.28
CA GLY A 43 -7.96 -6.46 9.76
C GLY A 43 -6.48 -6.72 10.06
N GLU A 44 -5.55 -5.85 9.64
CA GLU A 44 -4.12 -6.06 9.79
C GLU A 44 -3.64 -5.74 11.21
N THR A 45 -2.65 -6.46 11.72
CA THR A 45 -2.03 -6.14 13.01
C THR A 45 -1.07 -4.96 12.88
N LEU A 46 -0.98 -4.10 13.91
CA LEU A 46 -0.02 -2.99 13.92
C LEU A 46 1.41 -3.53 14.00
N CYS A 47 2.31 -2.86 13.31
CA CYS A 47 3.72 -3.19 13.23
C CYS A 47 4.58 -2.15 13.96
N GLY A 48 5.88 -2.42 14.09
CA GLY A 48 6.83 -1.42 14.59
C GLY A 48 6.96 -0.26 13.61
N THR A 49 7.10 0.97 14.10
CA THR A 49 7.03 2.19 13.26
C THR A 49 8.40 2.78 12.86
N GLY A 50 9.49 2.05 13.12
CA GLY A 50 10.85 2.50 12.85
C GLY A 50 11.42 1.93 11.55
N CYS A 51 12.47 2.58 11.02
CA CYS A 51 13.16 2.08 9.83
C CYS A 51 13.71 0.67 10.04
N GLY A 52 13.46 -0.22 9.08
CA GLY A 52 13.88 -1.61 9.15
C GLY A 52 13.06 -2.47 10.12
N ALA A 53 11.92 -1.95 10.62
CA ALA A 53 10.93 -2.81 11.25
C ALA A 53 10.43 -3.85 10.24
N SER A 54 10.09 -5.03 10.76
CA SER A 54 9.44 -6.08 9.97
C SER A 54 7.96 -6.12 10.29
N CYS A 55 7.15 -6.53 9.32
CA CYS A 55 5.71 -6.57 9.43
C CYS A 55 5.11 -7.81 8.77
N SER A 56 4.43 -8.62 9.56
CA SER A 56 3.63 -9.73 9.04
C SER A 56 2.26 -9.20 8.66
N THR A 57 1.90 -9.32 7.39
CA THR A 57 0.55 -9.03 6.91
C THR A 57 -0.23 -10.34 6.76
N THR A 58 -1.53 -10.29 6.99
CA THR A 58 -2.41 -11.47 7.11
C THR A 58 -3.64 -11.42 6.22
N GLY A 59 -3.92 -10.26 5.62
CA GLY A 59 -5.02 -10.02 4.72
C GLY A 59 -4.68 -10.29 3.26
N SER A 60 -5.35 -9.56 2.37
CA SER A 60 -5.18 -9.75 0.93
C SER A 60 -3.85 -9.23 0.38
N TRP A 61 -2.99 -8.66 1.21
CA TRP A 61 -1.70 -8.12 0.80
C TRP A 61 -0.56 -8.75 1.59
N THR A 62 0.54 -9.08 0.93
CA THR A 62 1.66 -9.81 1.51
C THR A 62 2.98 -9.12 1.20
N ASN A 63 3.76 -8.82 2.24
CA ASN A 63 5.14 -8.36 2.08
C ASN A 63 5.97 -9.40 1.33
N VAL A 64 6.71 -8.94 0.33
CA VAL A 64 7.63 -9.80 -0.41
C VAL A 64 8.91 -9.96 0.38
N THR A 65 9.44 -11.18 0.43
CA THR A 65 10.76 -11.42 1.02
C THR A 65 11.87 -11.13 0.02
N GLY A 66 12.97 -10.53 0.47
CA GLY A 66 14.18 -10.34 -0.35
C GLY A 66 14.30 -8.97 -1.01
N ASP A 67 13.37 -8.06 -0.72
CA ASP A 67 13.53 -6.62 -0.95
C ASP A 67 14.33 -5.97 0.20
N ASN A 68 14.22 -4.65 0.39
CA ASN A 68 15.01 -3.94 1.40
C ASN A 68 14.22 -3.55 2.65
N LEU A 69 12.90 -3.43 2.54
CA LEU A 69 12.02 -2.83 3.54
C LEU A 69 10.66 -3.52 3.48
N ASP A 70 10.08 -3.79 4.65
CA ASP A 70 8.68 -4.23 4.73
C ASP A 70 7.75 -3.01 4.67
N TRP A 71 6.59 -3.19 4.03
CA TRP A 71 5.42 -2.35 4.28
C TRP A 71 4.93 -2.57 5.70
N LEU A 72 4.67 -1.48 6.41
CA LEU A 72 4.30 -1.47 7.82
C LEU A 72 2.84 -1.07 7.96
N THR A 73 2.08 -1.81 8.76
CA THR A 73 0.73 -1.40 9.17
C THR A 73 0.83 -0.49 10.38
N ASP A 74 0.20 0.67 10.31
CA ASP A 74 0.17 1.64 11.38
C ASP A 74 -1.21 2.29 11.51
N ASN A 75 -1.47 2.80 12.70
CA ASN A 75 -2.55 3.74 12.97
C ASN A 75 -1.96 4.84 13.86
N ASN A 76 -2.47 6.07 13.76
CA ASN A 76 -1.98 7.23 14.53
C ASN A 76 -0.68 7.92 14.05
N GLY A 77 -0.33 7.80 12.76
CA GLY A 77 0.69 8.60 12.11
C GLY A 77 2.11 8.09 12.26
N THR A 78 2.94 8.38 11.26
CA THR A 78 4.32 7.90 11.20
C THR A 78 5.20 8.47 12.31
N SER A 79 6.20 7.71 12.77
CA SER A 79 7.11 8.09 13.86
C SER A 79 8.00 9.31 13.56
N SER A 80 8.14 9.66 12.28
CA SER A 80 8.89 10.81 11.79
C SER A 80 8.08 12.12 11.85
N SER A 81 8.77 13.26 11.85
CA SER A 81 8.15 14.59 11.81
C SER A 81 7.90 15.04 10.37
N SER A 82 6.85 15.84 10.14
CA SER A 82 6.53 16.37 8.80
C SER A 82 6.32 15.24 7.80
N THR A 83 5.54 14.26 8.20
CA THR A 83 5.13 13.06 7.46
C THR A 83 3.67 12.79 7.81
N GLY A 84 3.09 11.75 7.23
CA GLY A 84 1.71 11.37 7.45
C GLY A 84 1.41 10.01 6.85
N PRO A 85 0.14 9.58 6.83
CA PRO A 85 -1.06 10.37 7.18
C PRO A 85 -1.35 10.39 8.69
N SER A 86 -2.25 11.26 9.16
CA SER A 86 -2.68 11.28 10.58
C SER A 86 -3.88 10.37 10.89
N THR A 87 -4.56 9.93 9.84
CA THR A 87 -5.70 9.03 9.83
C THR A 87 -5.61 8.23 8.54
N ASP A 88 -6.19 7.03 8.52
CA ASP A 88 -6.35 6.27 7.28
C ASP A 88 -7.31 6.98 6.29
N PHE A 89 -7.60 6.36 5.14
CA PHE A 89 -8.53 6.90 4.15
C PHE A 89 -10.00 6.52 4.40
N ASN A 90 -10.24 5.26 4.78
CA ASN A 90 -11.56 4.71 5.09
C ASN A 90 -11.42 3.70 6.24
N PRO A 91 -12.00 3.96 7.43
CA PRO A 91 -13.06 4.94 7.71
C PRO A 91 -12.60 6.39 7.88
N GLY A 92 -11.30 6.69 7.80
CA GLY A 92 -10.80 8.06 7.96
C GLY A 92 -10.71 8.48 9.43
N THR A 93 -10.32 7.53 10.29
CA THR A 93 -10.26 7.71 11.75
C THR A 93 -8.83 7.59 12.26
N THR A 94 -8.59 8.01 13.51
CA THR A 94 -7.26 7.87 14.12
C THR A 94 -6.91 6.44 14.48
N ASP A 95 -7.94 5.59 14.66
CA ASP A 95 -7.77 4.17 14.98
C ASP A 95 -7.67 3.30 13.72
N GLY A 96 -8.06 3.86 12.57
CA GLY A 96 -8.02 3.17 11.29
C GLY A 96 -6.60 2.99 10.77
N ARG A 97 -6.44 1.96 9.96
CA ARG A 97 -5.14 1.39 9.59
C ARG A 97 -4.79 1.69 8.15
N TYR A 98 -3.50 1.84 7.91
CA TYR A 98 -2.97 1.99 6.56
C TYR A 98 -1.60 1.31 6.48
N LEU A 99 -1.20 0.98 5.26
CA LEU A 99 0.15 0.53 4.96
C LEU A 99 1.03 1.73 4.60
N TYR A 100 2.26 1.73 5.09
CA TYR A 100 3.26 2.74 4.74
C TYR A 100 4.68 2.16 4.72
N VAL A 101 5.61 2.94 4.18
CA VAL A 101 7.04 2.63 4.20
C VAL A 101 7.77 3.74 4.96
N GLU A 102 8.58 3.37 5.94
CA GLU A 102 9.36 4.32 6.73
C GLU A 102 10.72 4.62 6.05
N ALA A 103 10.77 5.74 5.32
CA ALA A 103 11.91 6.16 4.51
C ALA A 103 12.73 7.30 5.15
N SER A 104 12.57 7.61 6.44
CA SER A 104 13.22 8.77 7.07
C SER A 104 14.63 8.52 7.63
N CYS A 105 15.14 7.29 7.66
CA CYS A 105 16.46 6.98 8.24
C CYS A 105 17.52 6.70 7.18
N SER A 106 18.62 7.47 7.24
CA SER A 106 19.75 7.27 6.34
C SER A 106 20.42 5.92 6.57
N GLY A 107 20.75 5.21 5.49
CA GLY A 107 21.31 3.86 5.48
C GLY A 107 20.27 2.74 5.56
N THR A 108 19.20 2.94 6.33
CA THR A 108 18.16 1.92 6.57
C THR A 108 16.93 2.11 5.70
N GLY A 109 16.28 3.29 5.75
CA GLY A 109 15.09 3.62 4.96
C GLY A 109 15.39 4.33 3.63
N PHE A 110 16.55 5.00 3.53
CA PHE A 110 17.02 5.65 2.29
C PHE A 110 18.56 5.74 2.28
N PRO A 111 19.22 5.99 1.13
CA PRO A 111 18.70 6.05 -0.23
C PRO A 111 18.55 4.65 -0.87
N ASN A 112 17.89 4.59 -2.03
CA ASN A 112 17.81 3.41 -2.92
C ASN A 112 17.29 2.14 -2.21
N LYS A 113 16.20 2.28 -1.46
CA LYS A 113 15.50 1.15 -0.84
C LYS A 113 14.22 0.87 -1.60
N GLN A 114 13.88 -0.41 -1.72
CA GLN A 114 12.63 -0.88 -2.30
C GLN A 114 11.85 -1.66 -1.24
N ALA A 115 10.55 -1.39 -1.19
CA ALA A 115 9.55 -2.19 -0.48
C ALA A 115 8.54 -2.70 -1.51
N ILE A 116 8.30 -4.00 -1.55
CA ILE A 116 7.39 -4.65 -2.50
C ILE A 116 6.29 -5.34 -1.70
N ILE A 117 5.05 -5.07 -2.08
CA ILE A 117 3.88 -5.77 -1.54
C ILE A 117 3.08 -6.38 -2.68
N HIS A 118 2.68 -7.63 -2.50
CA HIS A 118 1.84 -8.34 -3.46
C HIS A 118 0.41 -8.39 -2.96
N SER A 119 -0.53 -8.10 -3.85
CA SER A 119 -1.92 -8.39 -3.57
C SER A 119 -2.22 -9.87 -3.83
N SER A 120 -3.32 -10.34 -3.26
CA SER A 120 -3.98 -11.56 -3.63
C SER A 120 -4.41 -11.47 -5.08
N CYS A 121 -4.56 -12.63 -5.69
CA CYS A 121 -4.80 -12.70 -7.11
C CYS A 121 -6.27 -12.38 -7.38
N TYR A 122 -6.53 -11.52 -8.35
CA TYR A 122 -7.88 -11.12 -8.72
C TYR A 122 -8.29 -11.81 -10.02
N ASP A 123 -9.47 -12.44 -10.02
CA ASP A 123 -10.04 -13.04 -11.22
C ASP A 123 -10.94 -12.03 -11.94
N PHE A 124 -10.39 -11.43 -13.00
CA PHE A 124 -11.10 -10.49 -13.86
C PHE A 124 -11.67 -11.13 -15.14
N THR A 125 -11.71 -12.46 -15.26
CA THR A 125 -12.09 -13.18 -16.49
C THR A 125 -13.44 -12.71 -17.07
N ASN A 126 -14.37 -12.29 -16.22
CA ASN A 126 -15.71 -11.85 -16.61
C ASN A 126 -15.87 -10.32 -16.72
N PHE A 127 -14.78 -9.55 -16.62
CA PHE A 127 -14.81 -8.09 -16.67
C PHE A 127 -14.30 -7.58 -18.02
N GLN A 128 -15.07 -6.71 -18.67
CA GLN A 128 -14.65 -6.06 -19.92
C GLN A 128 -13.64 -4.94 -19.68
N VAL A 129 -13.80 -4.21 -18.56
CA VAL A 129 -12.92 -3.12 -18.13
C VAL A 129 -12.80 -3.20 -16.61
N PRO A 130 -11.84 -3.97 -16.07
CA PRO A 130 -11.57 -3.97 -14.64
C PRO A 130 -10.95 -2.63 -14.24
N ILE A 131 -11.33 -2.13 -13.06
CA ILE A 131 -10.81 -0.89 -12.49
C ILE A 131 -10.18 -1.22 -11.14
N PHE A 132 -8.94 -0.77 -10.96
CA PHE A 132 -8.24 -0.81 -9.69
C PHE A 132 -8.03 0.62 -9.19
N GLU A 133 -8.47 0.91 -7.97
CA GLU A 133 -8.40 2.22 -7.33
C GLU A 133 -7.64 2.09 -6.00
N LEU A 134 -6.77 3.04 -5.72
CA LEU A 134 -6.00 3.08 -4.48
C LEU A 134 -5.96 4.49 -3.91
N ALA A 135 -6.12 4.61 -2.60
CA ALA A 135 -5.82 5.83 -1.87
C ALA A 135 -4.32 5.84 -1.52
N TYR A 136 -3.64 6.96 -1.73
CA TYR A 136 -2.24 7.11 -1.36
C TYR A 136 -2.00 8.46 -0.67
N HIS A 137 -1.00 8.48 0.20
CA HIS A 137 -0.52 9.70 0.84
C HIS A 137 1.01 9.72 0.76
N MET A 138 1.56 10.76 0.13
CA MET A 138 3.00 10.93 -0.01
C MET A 138 3.37 12.35 0.38
N PHE A 139 4.24 12.48 1.37
CA PHE A 139 4.71 13.76 1.87
C PHE A 139 6.21 13.66 2.17
N GLY A 140 7.04 14.42 1.44
CA GLY A 140 8.49 14.38 1.57
C GLY A 140 9.22 15.17 0.46
N ALA A 141 10.48 15.55 0.71
CA ALA A 141 11.24 16.50 -0.12
C ALA A 141 11.89 15.90 -1.38
N SER A 142 11.88 14.58 -1.55
CA SER A 142 12.51 13.87 -2.68
C SER A 142 11.61 12.73 -3.13
N LEU A 143 10.72 13.00 -4.08
CA LEU A 143 9.76 12.02 -4.60
C LEU A 143 10.11 11.70 -6.05
N ASP A 144 10.62 10.48 -6.28
CA ASP A 144 10.55 9.80 -7.56
C ASP A 144 9.77 8.50 -7.31
N VAL A 145 8.56 8.42 -7.85
CA VAL A 145 7.76 7.19 -7.75
C VAL A 145 8.20 6.32 -8.93
N GLY A 146 9.23 5.51 -8.71
CA GLY A 146 9.55 4.42 -9.62
C GLY A 146 8.29 3.57 -9.78
N GLY A 147 7.74 3.53 -11.00
CA GLY A 147 6.44 2.93 -11.30
C GLY A 147 6.30 1.53 -10.73
N LEU A 148 5.06 1.16 -10.36
CA LEU A 148 4.69 -0.21 -10.05
C LEU A 148 5.21 -1.11 -11.19
N LEU A 149 6.13 -2.00 -10.85
CA LEU A 149 6.55 -3.08 -11.72
C LEU A 149 5.39 -4.08 -11.80
N GLU A 150 5.03 -4.42 -13.03
CA GLU A 150 4.08 -5.47 -13.40
C GLU A 150 4.45 -6.84 -12.83
#